data_AF-A0A0X3Q2G3-F1
#
_entry.id   AF-A0A0X3Q2G3-F1
#
_cell.length_a   1.000
_cell.length_b   1.000
_cell.length_c   1.000
_cell.angle_alpha   90.00
_cell.angle_beta   90.00
_cell.angle_gamma   90.00
#
_symmetry.space_group_name_H-M   'P 1'
#
loop_
_entity.id
_entity.type
_entity.pdbx_description
1 polymer ?
#
loop_
_entity_poly.entity_id
_entity_poly.type
_entity_poly.pdbx_seq_one_letter_code
_entity_poly.pdbx_strand_id
1 'polypeptide(L)'
;MYRIFRRWLGSHLFSRHIAHFMSSVLNRREVNIVCPLERPMKNAIVEATFNGRQNETCIFRTLLTPALFVVAGRNDDNFGQKRISLDDVFGLIKYGSPGIAEKFIKNNPEVAGVRHSMGWTPLMLAVILHKKDVVKCLLSAGAAIDAVDEYPGSYQVSMKSRKNPVEAEWCRLTEFSDYLNPHADFRGCTALHYAVLVDDKELVKILLAAGANPTVKNARGHTPEMYSKNSTISQLLDGAKKQFAIKEQAREREERQRYPLEQRLREKLVGQEQAIRTVSSAIRRKENGWHDEDHPLVFLFLGSSGIGKTEMAKQVAAYLHKDASKAFIRIDMSEYQEKHEVAKFIGAPPGYVGHESGGQLTRALKECPNAVVLFDETEKAHPDVLTALLQVFDEGRLTDGQGNTVDCKNAVFIMTSNAGSQVIAEYAQSLRSNGDNADSKIEVSRDFKEKVMRPMLRKHFLRDEFLGRINEIVYFLPFSTSELTQLVQRNMEAWKEKAKRRHSINLTWDREVIDLIVDGYDVYYGARSITYEIERRIISQLALADEQDLLSKDCHVHFKVSHPSVKDEAWRKIPTQSVND
;
A
#
# COMPACT_ATOMS: atom_id res chain seq x y z
N MET A 1 -9.44 10.43 58.04
CA MET A 1 -10.64 9.93 57.34
C MET A 1 -11.95 10.57 57.80
N TYR A 2 -12.28 10.68 59.09
CA TYR A 2 -13.55 11.27 59.59
C TYR A 2 -13.79 12.75 59.19
N ARG A 3 -12.74 13.56 59.09
CA ARG A 3 -12.80 14.96 58.59
C ARG A 3 -13.00 15.10 57.08
N ILE A 4 -12.61 14.08 56.30
CA ILE A 4 -12.77 14.05 54.84
C ILE A 4 -14.22 13.63 54.52
N PHE A 5 -14.75 12.66 55.27
CA PHE A 5 -16.13 12.20 55.14
C PHE A 5 -17.18 13.27 55.50
N ARG A 6 -16.91 14.13 56.50
CA ARG A 6 -17.82 15.23 56.88
C ARG A 6 -17.90 16.36 55.84
N ARG A 7 -16.95 16.43 54.91
CA ARG A 7 -16.91 17.44 53.83
C ARG A 7 -17.62 16.97 52.56
N TRP A 8 -17.85 15.66 52.43
CA TRP A 8 -18.51 15.04 51.26
C TRP A 8 -20.04 14.91 51.43
N LEU A 9 -20.55 14.96 52.67
CA LEU A 9 -21.97 14.83 52.98
C LEU A 9 -22.56 16.16 53.47
N GLY A 10 -22.78 17.07 52.52
CA GLY A 10 -23.72 18.18 52.67
C GLY A 10 -25.12 17.72 52.26
N SER A 11 -26.09 17.88 53.17
CA SER A 11 -27.54 17.91 52.93
C SER A 11 -28.19 16.74 52.18
N HIS A 12 -28.59 15.68 52.91
CA HIS A 12 -30.01 15.38 53.19
C HIS A 12 -30.16 14.02 53.93
N LEU A 13 -31.02 14.05 54.96
CA LEU A 13 -31.62 12.95 55.72
C LEU A 13 -30.89 11.59 55.74
N PHE A 14 -30.13 11.34 56.81
CA PHE A 14 -29.87 9.97 57.27
C PHE A 14 -30.20 9.83 58.76
N SER A 15 -31.10 8.90 59.07
CA SER A 15 -31.66 8.61 60.39
C SER A 15 -30.59 8.18 61.40
N ARG A 16 -30.75 8.62 62.65
CA ARG A 16 -29.92 8.35 63.84
C ARG A 16 -29.61 6.86 64.09
N HIS A 17 -30.31 5.92 63.46
CA HIS A 17 -30.15 4.47 63.68
C HIS A 17 -28.88 3.88 63.03
N ILE A 18 -28.35 4.46 61.94
CA ILE A 18 -27.21 3.89 61.21
C ILE A 18 -25.86 4.25 61.85
N ALA A 19 -25.79 5.40 62.53
CA ALA A 19 -24.62 5.78 63.33
C ALA A 19 -24.39 4.84 64.51
N HIS A 20 -25.46 4.32 65.12
CA HIS A 20 -25.38 3.36 66.22
C HIS A 20 -24.96 1.96 65.73
N PHE A 21 -25.41 1.57 64.54
CA PHE A 21 -25.07 0.28 63.92
C PHE A 21 -23.58 0.17 63.57
N MET A 22 -23.02 1.20 62.90
CA MET A 22 -21.60 1.25 62.51
C MET A 22 -20.65 1.32 63.72
N SER A 23 -21.08 1.91 64.84
CA SER A 23 -20.30 1.94 66.08
C SER A 23 -20.21 0.58 66.77
N SER A 24 -21.20 -0.32 66.59
CA SER A 24 -21.18 -1.64 67.23
C SER A 24 -20.40 -2.68 66.40
N VAL A 25 -20.45 -2.58 65.07
CA VAL A 25 -19.81 -3.53 64.14
C VAL A 25 -18.29 -3.34 64.09
N LEU A 26 -17.79 -2.11 64.25
CA LEU A 26 -16.33 -1.85 64.28
C LEU A 26 -15.64 -2.30 65.57
N ASN A 27 -16.39 -2.71 66.60
CA ASN A 27 -15.84 -2.99 67.93
C ASN A 27 -15.88 -4.46 68.36
N ARG A 28 -16.25 -5.40 67.48
CA ARG A 28 -16.15 -6.84 67.75
C ARG A 28 -15.46 -7.57 66.60
N ARG A 29 -14.35 -8.22 66.92
CA ARG A 29 -13.56 -9.06 66.02
C ARG A 29 -14.35 -10.34 65.75
N GLU A 30 -14.31 -10.78 64.49
CA GLU A 30 -14.90 -11.99 63.90
C GLU A 30 -16.31 -11.87 63.33
N VAL A 31 -16.36 -11.76 62.00
CA VAL A 31 -17.51 -12.16 61.17
C VAL A 31 -16.96 -13.11 60.10
N ASN A 32 -17.40 -14.37 60.13
CA ASN A 32 -17.09 -15.36 59.10
C ASN A 32 -18.13 -15.28 57.97
N ILE A 33 -17.67 -14.99 56.76
CA ILE A 33 -18.51 -15.00 55.55
C ILE A 33 -18.13 -16.25 54.75
N VAL A 34 -19.08 -17.19 54.61
CA VAL A 34 -18.96 -18.35 53.72
C VAL A 34 -19.73 -18.02 52.44
N CYS A 35 -19.09 -18.17 51.28
CA CYS A 35 -19.74 -17.98 49.97
C CYS A 35 -19.44 -19.19 49.08
N PRO A 36 -20.46 -19.94 48.60
CA PRO A 36 -20.23 -21.05 47.69
C PRO A 36 -20.07 -20.54 46.24
N LEU A 37 -19.07 -21.10 45.54
CA LEU A 37 -18.82 -20.91 44.13
C LEU A 37 -19.93 -21.55 43.29
N GLU A 38 -20.55 -20.78 42.39
CA GLU A 38 -20.87 -21.10 40.98
C GLU A 38 -22.07 -20.26 40.46
N ARG A 39 -21.82 -19.49 39.38
CA ARG A 39 -22.75 -18.69 38.53
C ARG A 39 -23.01 -17.21 38.90
N PRO A 40 -23.18 -16.31 37.89
CA PRO A 40 -23.33 -14.88 38.11
C PRO A 40 -24.81 -14.55 38.40
N MET A 41 -25.13 -14.10 39.62
CA MET A 41 -26.45 -13.55 39.92
C MET A 41 -26.34 -12.08 40.33
N LYS A 42 -27.24 -11.27 39.75
CA LYS A 42 -27.38 -9.82 39.95
C LYS A 42 -27.98 -9.39 41.30
N ASN A 43 -28.22 -10.30 42.24
CA ASN A 43 -28.71 -9.99 43.57
C ASN A 43 -28.06 -10.95 44.58
N ALA A 44 -27.30 -10.43 45.54
CA ALA A 44 -26.86 -11.21 46.70
C ALA A 44 -27.85 -10.99 47.85
N ILE A 45 -28.43 -12.06 48.38
CA ILE A 45 -29.22 -12.05 49.61
C ILE A 45 -28.26 -12.47 50.73
N VAL A 46 -28.08 -11.63 51.75
CA VAL A 46 -27.30 -11.98 52.95
C VAL A 46 -28.28 -12.33 54.05
N GLU A 47 -28.39 -13.60 54.41
CA GLU A 47 -29.05 -14.03 55.64
C GLU A 47 -28.04 -14.03 56.79
N ALA A 48 -28.36 -13.30 57.87
CA ALA A 48 -27.62 -13.37 59.12
C ALA A 48 -28.51 -14.04 60.16
N THR A 49 -28.06 -15.18 60.70
CA THR A 49 -28.72 -15.83 61.84
C THR A 49 -28.13 -15.29 63.14
N PHE A 50 -29.01 -14.80 64.03
CA PHE A 50 -28.65 -14.38 65.39
C PHE A 50 -29.43 -15.25 66.39
N ASN A 51 -28.76 -15.64 67.48
CA ASN A 51 -29.26 -16.48 68.58
C ASN A 51 -30.78 -16.39 68.87
N GLY A 52 -31.56 -17.25 68.22
CA GLY A 52 -32.78 -17.83 68.79
C GLY A 52 -34.12 -17.09 68.69
N ARG A 53 -34.32 -15.99 67.94
CA ARG A 53 -35.68 -15.47 67.61
C ARG A 53 -35.76 -14.87 66.20
N GLN A 54 -36.93 -15.04 65.57
CA GLN A 54 -37.18 -14.92 64.12
C GLN A 54 -37.11 -13.51 63.50
N ASN A 55 -36.57 -13.50 62.27
CA ASN A 55 -36.91 -12.77 61.04
C ASN A 55 -37.07 -11.24 61.02
N GLU A 56 -36.02 -10.55 60.56
CA GLU A 56 -36.16 -9.40 59.65
C GLU A 56 -35.13 -9.50 58.51
N THR A 57 -35.62 -9.62 57.27
CA THR A 57 -34.81 -9.59 56.04
C THR A 57 -34.74 -8.17 55.49
N CYS A 58 -33.54 -7.58 55.40
CA CYS A 58 -33.31 -6.32 54.68
C CYS A 58 -32.57 -6.58 53.35
N ILE A 59 -33.15 -6.13 52.24
CA ILE A 59 -32.55 -6.20 50.90
C ILE A 59 -31.83 -4.88 50.63
N PHE A 60 -30.49 -4.91 50.53
CA PHE A 60 -29.71 -3.76 50.03
C PHE A 60 -29.33 -3.98 48.56
N ARG A 61 -29.74 -3.06 47.69
CA ARG A 61 -29.21 -2.92 46.32
C ARG A 61 -28.04 -1.94 46.35
N THR A 62 -26.82 -2.41 46.16
CA THR A 62 -25.64 -1.55 45.99
C THR A 62 -25.00 -1.81 44.63
N LEU A 63 -24.91 -0.75 43.81
CA LEU A 63 -24.10 -0.70 42.60
C LEU A 63 -22.62 -0.72 43.03
N LEU A 64 -21.97 -1.88 42.90
CA LEU A 64 -20.52 -1.99 43.04
C LEU A 64 -19.85 -1.52 41.74
N THR A 65 -19.43 -0.25 41.72
CA THR A 65 -18.37 0.25 40.84
C THR A 65 -16.99 -0.02 41.47
N PRO A 66 -15.88 -0.04 40.69
CA PRO A 66 -14.62 -0.71 41.06
C PRO A 66 -13.72 0.13 41.99
N ALA A 67 -14.24 0.56 43.14
CA ALA A 67 -13.46 1.28 44.15
C ALA A 67 -12.86 0.37 45.23
N LEU A 68 -13.00 -0.96 45.12
CA LEU A 68 -12.60 -1.91 46.16
C LEU A 68 -11.22 -2.56 45.98
N PHE A 69 -10.32 -1.97 45.18
CA PHE A 69 -8.93 -2.44 45.04
C PHE A 69 -7.91 -1.65 45.89
N VAL A 70 -8.35 -0.65 46.66
CA VAL A 70 -7.44 0.21 47.45
C VAL A 70 -7.73 0.12 48.94
N VAL A 71 -7.68 -1.07 49.54
CA VAL A 71 -7.24 -1.25 50.94
C VAL A 71 -6.71 -2.68 51.12
N ALA A 72 -5.51 -2.95 50.62
CA ALA A 72 -4.67 -4.04 51.12
C ALA A 72 -3.22 -3.68 50.84
N GLY A 73 -2.67 -2.77 51.65
CA GLY A 73 -1.23 -2.72 51.83
C GLY A 73 -0.80 -4.01 52.53
N ARG A 74 -0.56 -5.06 51.75
CA ARG A 74 0.23 -6.22 52.16
C ARG A 74 1.50 -6.22 51.35
N ASN A 75 2.61 -5.93 52.03
CA ASN A 75 3.93 -6.37 51.62
C ASN A 75 3.91 -7.90 51.69
N ASP A 76 3.50 -8.57 50.61
CA ASP A 76 3.67 -10.01 50.47
C ASP A 76 4.43 -10.27 49.17
N ASP A 77 5.69 -10.68 49.33
CA ASP A 77 6.64 -11.06 48.27
C ASP A 77 6.28 -12.37 47.52
N ASN A 78 4.99 -12.73 47.44
CA ASN A 78 4.53 -13.93 46.76
C ASN A 78 3.49 -13.60 45.69
N PHE A 79 3.99 -13.15 44.52
CA PHE A 79 3.25 -13.21 43.25
C PHE A 79 3.15 -14.68 42.79
N GLY A 80 2.32 -15.46 43.46
CA GLY A 80 1.86 -16.75 42.96
C GLY A 80 1.08 -16.55 41.66
N GLN A 81 1.45 -17.34 40.65
CA GLN A 81 0.90 -17.43 39.29
C GLN A 81 -0.63 -17.20 39.19
N LYS A 82 -1.07 -15.93 39.12
CA LYS A 82 -2.32 -15.57 38.47
C LYS A 82 -1.97 -15.22 37.03
N ARG A 83 -2.61 -15.90 36.06
CA ARG A 83 -2.57 -15.50 34.64
C ARG A 83 -3.16 -14.10 34.54
N ILE A 84 -2.28 -13.09 34.53
CA ILE A 84 -2.63 -11.70 34.23
C ILE A 84 -3.15 -11.71 32.78
N SER A 85 -4.38 -11.25 32.57
CA SER A 85 -4.99 -11.19 31.24
C SER A 85 -4.35 -10.07 30.42
N LEU A 86 -4.40 -10.15 29.09
CA LEU A 86 -3.81 -9.12 28.20
C LEU A 86 -4.43 -7.72 28.40
N ASP A 87 -5.66 -7.64 28.89
CA ASP A 87 -6.34 -6.37 29.25
C ASP A 87 -5.77 -5.75 30.55
N ASP A 88 -5.18 -6.55 31.45
CA ASP A 88 -4.63 -6.06 32.73
C ASP A 88 -3.35 -5.23 32.54
N VAL A 89 -2.72 -5.26 31.35
CA VAL A 89 -1.53 -4.49 31.02
C VAL A 89 -1.78 -3.00 31.17
N PHE A 90 -2.91 -2.50 30.65
CA PHE A 90 -3.23 -1.07 30.71
C PHE A 90 -3.47 -0.65 32.16
N GLY A 91 -4.10 -1.51 32.97
CA GLY A 91 -4.25 -1.31 34.42
C GLY A 91 -2.91 -1.28 35.16
N LEU A 92 -1.98 -2.18 34.83
CA LEU A 92 -0.63 -2.21 35.38
C LEU A 92 0.17 -0.96 35.01
N ILE A 93 0.07 -0.50 33.75
CA ILE A 93 0.74 0.73 33.31
C ILE A 93 0.10 1.95 33.96
N LYS A 94 -1.22 1.97 34.21
CA LYS A 94 -1.90 3.11 34.85
C LYS A 94 -1.63 3.16 36.35
N TYR A 95 -1.99 2.11 37.08
CA TYR A 95 -2.03 2.08 38.55
C TYR A 95 -0.84 1.37 39.20
N GLY A 96 -0.09 0.56 38.45
CA GLY A 96 1.02 -0.22 38.99
C GLY A 96 2.22 0.62 39.42
N SER A 97 2.92 0.12 40.43
CA SER A 97 4.17 0.70 40.94
C SER A 97 5.26 0.71 39.85
N PRO A 98 6.11 1.75 39.81
CA PRO A 98 7.27 1.78 38.91
C PRO A 98 8.14 0.53 39.16
N GLY A 99 8.47 -0.21 38.10
CA GLY A 99 9.22 -1.48 38.16
C GLY A 99 8.41 -2.77 37.98
N ILE A 100 7.15 -2.86 38.45
CA ILE A 100 6.34 -4.08 38.23
C ILE A 100 5.93 -4.19 36.76
N ALA A 101 5.45 -3.09 36.19
CA ALA A 101 5.10 -3.02 34.77
C ALA A 101 6.30 -3.35 33.87
N GLU A 102 7.49 -2.88 34.21
CA GLU A 102 8.72 -3.14 33.45
C GLU A 102 9.11 -4.62 33.47
N LYS A 103 9.09 -5.26 34.66
CA LYS A 103 9.34 -6.70 34.78
C LYS A 103 8.32 -7.51 34.00
N PHE A 104 7.05 -7.11 34.03
CA PHE A 104 5.99 -7.78 33.29
C PHE A 104 6.18 -7.69 31.77
N ILE A 105 6.53 -6.50 31.25
CA ILE A 105 6.77 -6.27 29.82
C ILE A 105 8.02 -7.03 29.35
N LYS A 106 9.09 -7.06 30.16
CA LYS A 106 10.29 -7.85 29.84
C LYS A 106 10.00 -9.35 29.74
N ASN A 107 9.13 -9.86 30.61
CA ASN A 107 8.75 -11.28 30.60
C ASN A 107 7.73 -11.62 29.49
N ASN A 108 6.99 -10.63 28.98
CA ASN A 108 5.93 -10.82 27.98
C ASN A 108 6.02 -9.73 26.88
N PRO A 109 6.93 -9.88 25.89
CA PRO A 109 7.11 -8.86 24.85
C PRO A 109 5.88 -8.69 23.93
N GLU A 110 5.04 -9.71 23.79
CA GLU A 110 3.80 -9.67 22.97
C GLU A 110 2.83 -8.56 23.40
N VAL A 111 2.91 -8.16 24.66
CA VAL A 111 2.12 -7.09 25.27
C VAL A 111 2.30 -5.76 24.54
N ALA A 112 3.47 -5.52 23.94
CA ALA A 112 3.79 -4.29 23.24
C ALA A 112 2.89 -4.03 22.01
N GLY A 113 2.34 -5.10 21.40
CA GLY A 113 1.47 -5.03 20.22
C GLY A 113 -0.04 -5.01 20.53
N VAL A 114 -0.43 -5.13 21.81
CA VAL A 114 -1.85 -5.18 22.20
C VAL A 114 -2.50 -3.81 21.97
N ARG A 115 -3.75 -3.82 21.49
CA ARG A 115 -4.58 -2.61 21.40
C ARG A 115 -5.73 -2.68 22.37
N HIS A 116 -5.97 -1.59 23.09
CA HIS A 116 -7.15 -1.47 23.91
C HIS A 116 -8.41 -1.41 23.05
N SER A 117 -9.56 -1.78 23.62
CA SER A 117 -10.89 -1.63 23.02
C SER A 117 -11.24 -0.21 22.53
N MET A 118 -10.45 0.78 22.97
CA MET A 118 -10.60 2.21 22.66
C MET A 118 -9.56 2.71 21.64
N GLY A 119 -8.73 1.83 21.07
CA GLY A 119 -7.78 2.16 19.99
C GLY A 119 -6.35 2.45 20.44
N TRP A 120 -6.09 2.59 21.74
CA TRP A 120 -4.76 2.93 22.28
C TRP A 120 -3.79 1.76 22.36
N THR A 121 -2.52 2.08 22.16
CA THR A 121 -1.41 1.18 22.46
C THR A 121 -0.86 1.43 23.86
N PRO A 122 -0.22 0.43 24.50
CA PRO A 122 0.46 0.59 25.78
C PRO A 122 1.50 1.73 25.77
N LEU A 123 2.14 1.95 24.62
CA LEU A 123 3.12 3.02 24.41
C LEU A 123 2.50 4.41 24.55
N MET A 124 1.33 4.66 23.94
CA MET A 124 0.63 5.93 24.06
C MET A 124 0.24 6.22 25.52
N LEU A 125 -0.27 5.20 26.22
CA LEU A 125 -0.64 5.32 27.62
C LEU A 125 0.58 5.66 28.49
N ALA A 126 1.69 4.95 28.30
CA ALA A 126 2.91 5.19 29.07
C ALA A 126 3.47 6.60 28.85
N VAL A 127 3.38 7.12 27.63
CA VAL A 127 3.79 8.50 27.28
C VAL A 127 2.92 9.53 28.00
N ILE A 128 1.60 9.38 27.98
CA ILE A 128 0.67 10.33 28.60
C ILE A 128 0.80 10.34 30.13
N LEU A 129 1.14 9.20 30.72
CA LEU A 129 1.39 9.08 32.15
C LEU A 129 2.82 9.47 32.55
N HIS A 130 3.65 9.98 31.63
CA HIS A 130 5.05 10.34 31.86
C HIS A 130 5.95 9.21 32.37
N LYS A 131 5.62 7.94 32.11
CA LYS A 131 6.36 6.77 32.61
C LYS A 131 7.52 6.41 31.67
N LYS A 132 8.61 7.20 31.75
CA LYS A 132 9.80 7.11 30.87
C LYS A 132 10.44 5.71 30.82
N ASP A 133 10.55 5.03 31.95
CA ASP A 133 11.19 3.71 32.02
C ASP A 133 10.33 2.61 31.40
N VAL A 134 9.00 2.72 31.55
CA VAL A 134 8.02 1.86 30.87
C VAL A 134 8.07 2.09 29.36
N VAL A 135 8.17 3.35 28.92
CA VAL A 135 8.34 3.68 27.49
C VAL A 135 9.59 3.02 26.91
N LYS A 136 10.74 3.14 27.59
CA LYS A 136 11.98 2.46 27.16
C LYS A 136 11.81 0.94 27.08
N CYS A 137 11.16 0.33 28.08
CA CYS A 137 10.90 -1.11 28.09
C CYS A 137 9.99 -1.54 26.93
N LEU A 138 8.91 -0.80 26.66
CA LEU A 138 8.00 -1.08 25.55
C LEU A 138 8.68 -0.96 24.19
N LEU A 139 9.53 0.06 24.00
CA LEU A 139 10.31 0.23 22.78
C LEU A 139 11.30 -0.93 22.60
N SER A 140 11.99 -1.35 23.66
CA SER A 140 12.89 -2.51 23.61
C SER A 140 12.17 -3.83 23.35
N ALA A 141 10.89 -3.93 23.72
CA ALA A 141 10.02 -5.08 23.46
C ALA A 141 9.43 -5.09 22.04
N GLY A 142 9.77 -4.11 21.20
CA GLY A 142 9.29 -4.05 19.81
C GLY A 142 7.93 -3.36 19.63
N ALA A 143 7.53 -2.47 20.54
CA ALA A 143 6.32 -1.67 20.35
C ALA A 143 6.36 -0.88 19.04
N ALA A 144 5.28 -0.93 18.27
CA ALA A 144 5.14 -0.16 17.04
C ALA A 144 5.12 1.35 17.36
N ILE A 145 6.22 2.04 17.04
CA ILE A 145 6.46 3.42 17.49
C ILE A 145 5.52 4.44 16.84
N ASP A 146 5.18 4.22 15.57
CA ASP A 146 4.30 5.06 14.75
C ASP A 146 2.88 4.48 14.66
N ALA A 147 2.51 3.56 15.56
CA ALA A 147 1.13 3.13 15.68
C ALA A 147 0.24 4.35 15.94
N VAL A 148 -0.89 4.42 15.25
CA VAL A 148 -1.84 5.53 15.34
C VAL A 148 -3.02 5.18 16.23
N ASP A 149 -3.60 6.22 16.84
CA ASP A 149 -4.81 6.10 17.65
C ASP A 149 -6.01 5.80 16.76
N GLU A 150 -6.47 4.55 16.82
CA GLU A 150 -7.57 4.01 16.03
C GLU A 150 -8.82 3.91 16.89
N TYR A 151 -9.39 5.05 17.26
CA TYR A 151 -10.67 5.07 17.97
C TYR A 151 -11.81 4.69 16.99
N PRO A 152 -12.52 3.56 17.20
CA PRO A 152 -13.57 3.09 16.30
C PRO A 152 -14.86 3.94 16.35
N GLY A 153 -14.90 4.93 17.25
CA GLY A 153 -16.06 5.81 17.46
C GLY A 153 -16.96 5.34 18.61
N SER A 154 -17.64 6.30 19.23
CA SER A 154 -18.49 6.08 20.41
C SER A 154 -19.60 5.05 20.17
N TYR A 155 -20.18 5.03 18.96
CA TYR A 155 -21.23 4.08 18.59
C TYR A 155 -20.75 2.62 18.56
N GLN A 156 -19.63 2.33 17.90
CA GLN A 156 -19.10 0.97 17.79
C GLN A 156 -18.61 0.45 19.15
N VAL A 157 -17.99 1.32 19.95
CA VAL A 157 -17.57 0.98 21.32
C VAL A 157 -18.78 0.68 22.20
N SER A 158 -19.84 1.49 22.11
CA SER A 158 -21.11 1.27 22.82
C SER A 158 -21.70 -0.11 22.54
N MET A 159 -21.75 -0.52 21.26
CA MET A 159 -22.24 -1.84 20.85
C MET A 159 -21.43 -2.99 21.46
N LYS A 160 -20.10 -2.89 21.45
CA LYS A 160 -19.21 -3.92 22.00
C LYS A 160 -19.25 -3.98 23.53
N SER A 161 -19.31 -2.83 24.19
CA SER A 161 -19.23 -2.73 25.65
C SER A 161 -20.60 -2.73 26.36
N ARG A 162 -21.71 -2.75 25.60
CA ARG A 162 -23.10 -2.63 26.08
C ARG A 162 -23.32 -1.40 26.97
N LYS A 163 -22.56 -0.33 26.73
CA LYS A 163 -22.67 0.97 27.40
C LYS A 163 -23.35 1.96 26.48
N ASN A 164 -23.96 3.01 27.02
CA ASN A 164 -24.52 4.09 26.19
C ASN A 164 -23.38 4.78 25.39
N PRO A 165 -23.57 5.24 24.14
CA PRO A 165 -22.57 6.02 23.41
C PRO A 165 -21.95 7.17 24.22
N VAL A 166 -22.75 7.87 25.01
CA VAL A 166 -22.26 8.96 25.90
C VAL A 166 -21.37 8.41 27.00
N GLU A 167 -21.71 7.26 27.57
CA GLU A 167 -20.87 6.57 28.56
C GLU A 167 -19.59 6.03 27.93
N ALA A 168 -19.63 5.57 26.68
CA ALA A 168 -18.43 5.11 25.96
C ALA A 168 -17.46 6.26 25.72
N GLU A 169 -17.97 7.44 25.37
CA GLU A 169 -17.20 8.67 25.24
C GLU A 169 -16.66 9.12 26.60
N TRP A 170 -17.49 9.10 27.65
CA TRP A 170 -17.04 9.38 29.02
C TRP A 170 -15.94 8.42 29.50
N CYS A 171 -16.08 7.13 29.21
CA CYS A 171 -15.04 6.14 29.50
C CYS A 171 -13.78 6.48 28.72
N ARG A 172 -13.88 6.83 27.44
CA ARG A 172 -12.71 7.23 26.63
C ARG A 172 -11.91 8.37 27.27
N LEU A 173 -12.60 9.31 27.90
CA LEU A 173 -11.99 10.46 28.59
C LEU A 173 -11.32 10.06 29.91
N THR A 174 -11.97 9.23 30.71
CA THR A 174 -11.55 8.94 32.09
C THR A 174 -10.67 7.68 32.22
N GLU A 175 -10.71 6.80 31.22
CA GLU A 175 -10.01 5.52 31.25
C GLU A 175 -8.49 5.69 31.17
N PHE A 176 -8.00 6.73 30.51
CA PHE A 176 -6.56 6.88 30.28
C PHE A 176 -5.95 8.18 30.80
N SER A 177 -6.63 9.32 30.66
CA SER A 177 -6.12 10.60 31.16
C SER A 177 -7.20 11.67 31.26
N ASP A 178 -7.36 12.21 32.46
CA ASP A 178 -8.23 13.37 32.72
C ASP A 178 -7.69 14.68 32.12
N TYR A 179 -6.47 14.67 31.57
CA TYR A 179 -5.80 15.84 31.01
C TYR A 179 -6.21 16.15 29.56
N LEU A 180 -6.71 15.15 28.82
CA LEU A 180 -7.05 15.34 27.41
C LEU A 180 -8.38 16.09 27.25
N ASN A 181 -8.43 17.09 26.36
CA ASN A 181 -9.65 17.86 26.11
C ASN A 181 -10.74 16.96 25.49
N PRO A 182 -11.92 16.84 26.13
CA PRO A 182 -13.00 16.01 25.64
C PRO A 182 -13.56 16.35 24.27
N HIS A 183 -13.43 17.61 23.86
CA HIS A 183 -13.99 18.11 22.61
C HIS A 183 -12.99 18.02 21.45
N ALA A 184 -11.76 17.54 21.70
CA ALA A 184 -10.73 17.42 20.69
C ALA A 184 -10.70 16.00 20.10
N ASP A 185 -10.64 15.92 18.77
CA ASP A 185 -10.44 14.65 18.07
C ASP A 185 -8.94 14.33 17.99
N PHE A 186 -8.56 13.17 18.56
CA PHE A 186 -7.19 12.66 18.58
C PHE A 186 -6.98 11.44 17.68
N ARG A 187 -7.97 11.08 16.85
CA ARG A 187 -7.81 9.99 15.88
C ARG A 187 -6.61 10.21 14.98
N GLY A 188 -5.81 9.17 14.78
CA GLY A 188 -4.59 9.26 13.98
C GLY A 188 -3.36 9.82 14.72
N CYS A 189 -3.47 10.20 16.00
CA CYS A 189 -2.32 10.65 16.78
C CYS A 189 -1.38 9.48 17.11
N THR A 190 -0.07 9.71 16.99
CA THR A 190 0.98 8.75 17.39
C THR A 190 1.46 9.02 18.81
N ALA A 191 2.27 8.11 19.37
CA ALA A 191 2.92 8.34 20.66
C ALA A 191 3.73 9.66 20.70
N LEU A 192 4.34 10.06 19.57
CA LEU A 192 5.07 11.32 19.47
C LEU A 192 4.15 12.55 19.54
N HIS A 193 2.94 12.51 18.95
CA HIS A 193 1.94 13.57 19.11
C HIS A 193 1.58 13.77 20.59
N TYR A 194 1.36 12.68 21.30
CA TYR A 194 1.03 12.72 22.72
C TYR A 194 2.20 13.23 23.58
N ALA A 195 3.43 12.84 23.29
CA ALA A 195 4.61 13.34 24.00
C ALA A 195 4.78 14.86 23.87
N VAL A 196 4.47 15.41 22.70
CA VAL A 196 4.52 16.86 22.45
C VAL A 196 3.34 17.59 23.10
N LEU A 197 2.13 17.02 23.07
CA LEU A 197 0.94 17.55 23.75
C LEU A 197 1.14 17.68 25.27
N VAL A 198 1.81 16.68 25.83
CA VAL A 198 2.16 16.55 27.25
C VAL A 198 3.36 17.42 27.63
N ASP A 199 4.06 17.97 26.64
CA ASP A 199 5.17 18.91 26.80
C ASP A 199 6.40 18.33 27.53
N ASP A 200 6.64 17.01 27.39
CA ASP A 200 7.79 16.33 28.00
C ASP A 200 8.95 16.16 27.01
N LYS A 201 9.95 17.05 27.12
CA LYS A 201 11.16 17.07 26.29
C LYS A 201 11.92 15.74 26.28
N GLU A 202 11.99 15.04 27.42
CA GLU A 202 12.77 13.81 27.51
C GLU A 202 12.07 12.64 26.84
N LEU A 203 10.73 12.58 26.92
CA LEU A 203 9.95 11.59 26.17
C LEU A 203 10.06 11.80 24.66
N VAL A 204 10.01 13.07 24.20
CA VAL A 204 10.23 13.40 22.79
C VAL A 204 11.60 12.91 22.33
N LYS A 205 12.67 13.15 23.10
CA LYS A 205 14.01 12.64 22.77
C LYS A 205 14.06 11.11 22.71
N ILE A 206 13.45 10.41 23.67
CA ILE A 206 13.43 8.94 23.70
C ILE A 206 12.73 8.38 22.46
N LEU A 207 11.57 8.92 22.11
CA LEU A 207 10.80 8.47 20.94
C LEU A 207 11.55 8.76 19.63
N LEU A 208 12.13 9.95 19.48
CA LEU A 208 12.92 10.30 18.30
C LEU A 208 14.19 9.46 18.18
N ALA A 209 14.87 9.18 19.30
CA ALA A 209 16.04 8.29 19.32
C ALA A 209 15.68 6.84 18.92
N ALA A 210 14.47 6.40 19.26
CA ALA A 210 13.95 5.10 18.84
C ALA A 210 13.37 5.08 17.41
N GLY A 211 13.42 6.20 16.68
CA GLY A 211 13.05 6.28 15.26
C GLY A 211 11.62 6.72 14.96
N ALA A 212 10.93 7.37 15.90
CA ALA A 212 9.58 7.88 15.68
C ALA A 212 9.54 8.89 14.52
N ASN A 213 8.55 8.78 13.64
CA ASN A 213 8.41 9.64 12.48
C ASN A 213 7.75 10.99 12.85
N PRO A 214 8.46 12.13 12.75
CA PRO A 214 7.94 13.45 13.11
C PRO A 214 7.03 14.08 12.04
N THR A 215 6.83 13.42 10.90
CA THR A 215 6.05 13.93 9.75
C THR A 215 4.65 13.33 9.64
N VAL A 216 4.33 12.33 10.47
CA VAL A 216 3.00 11.69 10.48
C VAL A 216 1.92 12.74 10.74
N LYS A 217 0.87 12.71 9.93
CA LYS A 217 -0.31 13.57 10.10
C LYS A 217 -1.44 12.76 10.72
N ASN A 218 -2.11 13.33 11.71
CA ASN A 218 -3.33 12.74 12.27
C ASN A 218 -4.54 12.91 11.32
N ALA A 219 -5.73 12.45 11.73
CA ALA A 219 -6.94 12.56 10.91
C ALA A 219 -7.36 14.00 10.58
N ARG A 220 -6.87 14.99 11.34
CA ARG A 220 -7.07 16.43 11.08
C ARG A 220 -6.00 17.04 10.18
N GLY A 221 -5.01 16.26 9.75
CA GLY A 221 -3.88 16.75 8.96
C GLY A 221 -2.78 17.45 9.78
N HIS A 222 -2.85 17.42 11.11
CA HIS A 222 -1.87 18.07 11.98
C HIS A 222 -0.67 17.15 12.22
N THR A 223 0.53 17.75 12.25
CA THR A 223 1.78 17.07 12.62
C THR A 223 2.08 17.24 14.12
N PRO A 224 2.98 16.44 14.73
CA PRO A 224 3.34 16.58 16.14
C PRO A 224 3.81 18.00 16.49
N GLU A 225 4.56 18.65 15.60
CA GLU A 225 5.07 20.00 15.82
C GLU A 225 3.97 21.05 16.00
N MET A 226 2.83 20.90 15.32
CA MET A 226 1.71 21.83 15.43
C MET A 226 1.08 21.85 16.83
N TYR A 227 1.32 20.82 17.63
CA TYR A 227 0.89 20.75 19.03
C TYR A 227 1.93 21.29 20.01
N SER A 228 3.14 21.60 19.54
CA SER A 228 4.21 22.11 20.41
C SER A 228 3.90 23.52 20.87
N LYS A 229 3.97 23.74 22.19
CA LYS A 229 3.88 25.07 22.81
C LYS A 229 5.26 25.67 23.08
N ASN A 230 6.26 24.80 23.25
CA ASN A 230 7.62 25.17 23.59
C ASN A 230 8.53 25.29 22.37
N SER A 231 9.27 26.39 22.30
CA SER A 231 10.26 26.65 21.25
C SER A 231 11.36 25.58 21.20
N THR A 232 11.77 25.05 22.36
CA THR A 232 12.81 24.01 22.43
C THR A 232 12.37 22.67 21.83
N ILE A 233 11.10 22.29 21.98
CA ILE A 233 10.55 21.06 21.40
C ILE A 233 10.38 21.23 19.89
N SER A 234 9.90 22.39 19.42
CA SER A 234 9.84 22.69 17.98
C SER A 234 11.22 22.61 17.33
N GLN A 235 12.26 23.18 17.94
CA GLN A 235 13.64 23.06 17.43
C GLN A 235 14.13 21.60 17.37
N LEU A 236 13.81 20.78 18.38
CA LEU A 236 14.14 19.35 18.37
C LEU A 236 13.41 18.60 17.25
N LEU A 237 12.13 18.93 17.01
CA LEU A 237 11.33 18.32 15.96
C LEU A 237 11.80 18.74 14.57
N ASP A 238 12.18 20.00 14.35
CA ASP A 238 12.75 20.45 13.07
C ASP A 238 14.08 19.74 12.76
N GLY A 239 14.97 19.64 13.75
CA GLY A 239 16.21 18.86 13.63
C GLY A 239 15.93 17.39 13.35
N ALA A 240 14.95 16.80 14.03
CA ALA A 240 14.56 15.40 13.81
C ALA A 240 13.89 15.17 12.45
N LYS A 241 13.11 16.11 11.93
CA LYS A 241 12.52 16.03 10.57
C LYS A 241 13.62 15.95 9.52
N LYS A 242 14.64 16.81 9.63
CA LYS A 242 15.80 16.79 8.72
C LYS A 242 16.57 15.47 8.81
N GLN A 243 16.85 14.99 10.03
CA GLN A 243 17.52 13.71 10.23
C GLN A 243 16.69 12.51 9.73
N PHE A 244 15.38 12.54 9.96
CA PHE A 244 14.46 11.49 9.50
C PHE A 244 14.41 11.45 7.97
N ALA A 245 14.32 12.61 7.31
CA ALA A 245 14.39 12.69 5.85
C ALA A 245 15.70 12.09 5.30
N ILE A 246 16.84 12.40 5.93
CA ILE A 246 18.15 11.82 5.54
C ILE A 246 18.16 10.29 5.75
N LYS A 247 17.64 9.80 6.88
CA LYS A 247 17.58 8.36 7.17
C LYS A 247 16.64 7.62 6.21
N GLU A 248 15.48 8.19 5.90
CA GLU A 248 14.54 7.64 4.93
C GLU A 248 15.17 7.57 3.55
N GLN A 249 15.79 8.66 3.08
CA GLN A 249 16.52 8.67 1.81
C GLN A 249 17.66 7.64 1.78
N ALA A 250 18.38 7.46 2.89
CA ALA A 250 19.42 6.46 3.02
C ALA A 250 18.84 5.03 2.95
N ARG A 251 17.72 4.77 3.62
CA ARG A 251 17.01 3.49 3.59
C ARG A 251 16.49 3.17 2.18
N GLU A 252 15.85 4.14 1.52
CA GLU A 252 15.39 4.01 0.14
C GLU A 252 16.56 3.77 -0.82
N ARG A 253 17.72 4.41 -0.59
CA ARG A 253 18.94 4.16 -1.36
C ARG A 253 19.47 2.75 -1.13
N GLU A 254 19.51 2.27 0.10
CA GLU A 254 19.94 0.90 0.43
C GLU A 254 19.01 -0.15 -0.19
N GLU A 255 17.70 0.08 -0.17
CA GLU A 255 16.72 -0.80 -0.82
C GLU A 255 16.96 -0.85 -2.34
N ARG A 256 17.23 0.29 -2.97
CA ARG A 256 17.56 0.38 -4.41
C ARG A 256 18.87 -0.33 -4.75
N GLN A 257 19.86 -0.29 -3.86
CA GLN A 257 21.11 -1.04 -4.03
C GLN A 257 20.88 -2.55 -3.91
N ARG A 258 20.05 -2.96 -2.96
CA ARG A 258 19.74 -4.38 -2.72
C ARG A 258 18.92 -4.99 -3.86
N TYR A 259 18.01 -4.21 -4.44
CA TYR A 259 17.13 -4.68 -5.51
C TYR A 259 17.06 -3.65 -6.65
N PRO A 260 18.05 -3.66 -7.57
CA PRO A 260 18.16 -2.69 -8.65
C PRO A 260 16.94 -2.69 -9.57
N LEU A 261 16.67 -1.53 -10.16
CA LEU A 261 15.57 -1.33 -11.13
C LEU A 261 15.60 -2.35 -12.26
N GLU A 262 16.78 -2.66 -12.81
CA GLU A 262 16.93 -3.65 -13.88
C GLU A 262 16.37 -5.02 -13.49
N GLN A 263 16.64 -5.47 -12.26
CA GLN A 263 16.16 -6.76 -11.77
C GLN A 263 14.64 -6.76 -11.63
N ARG A 264 14.06 -5.68 -11.07
CA ARG A 264 12.62 -5.50 -10.95
C ARG A 264 11.93 -5.52 -12.33
N LEU A 265 12.54 -4.88 -13.32
CA LEU A 265 12.03 -4.89 -14.70
C LEU A 265 12.12 -6.27 -15.35
N ARG A 266 13.23 -7.01 -15.16
CA ARG A 266 13.41 -8.39 -15.70
C ARG A 266 12.43 -9.40 -15.13
N GLU A 267 11.92 -9.20 -13.92
CA GLU A 267 10.89 -10.08 -13.34
C GLU A 267 9.57 -9.99 -14.12
N LYS A 268 9.25 -8.82 -14.68
CA LYS A 268 7.98 -8.55 -15.35
C LYS A 268 8.08 -8.58 -16.88
N LEU A 269 9.19 -8.14 -17.43
CA LEU A 269 9.45 -8.10 -18.86
C LEU A 269 10.23 -9.36 -19.29
N VAL A 270 9.99 -9.82 -20.52
CA VAL A 270 10.76 -10.88 -21.15
C VAL A 270 11.67 -10.25 -22.19
N GLY A 271 12.97 -10.55 -22.13
CA GLY A 271 13.93 -10.02 -23.08
C GLY A 271 14.19 -8.52 -22.96
N GLN A 272 14.46 -7.87 -24.09
CA GLN A 272 14.63 -6.41 -24.21
C GLN A 272 15.71 -5.83 -23.27
N GLU A 273 16.77 -6.60 -23.04
CA GLU A 273 17.82 -6.28 -22.06
C GLU A 273 18.48 -4.93 -22.32
N GLN A 274 18.66 -4.54 -23.58
CA GLN A 274 19.23 -3.24 -23.93
C GLN A 274 18.29 -2.09 -23.55
N ALA A 275 16.99 -2.22 -23.81
CA ALA A 275 16.00 -1.23 -23.44
C ALA A 275 15.91 -1.07 -21.92
N ILE A 276 15.91 -2.18 -21.18
CA ILE A 276 15.93 -2.19 -19.72
C ILE A 276 17.14 -1.42 -19.19
N ARG A 277 18.34 -1.67 -19.73
CA ARG A 277 19.57 -0.98 -19.30
C ARG A 277 19.54 0.52 -19.58
N THR A 278 19.15 0.93 -20.78
CA THR A 278 19.09 2.35 -21.16
C THR A 278 18.10 3.11 -20.26
N VAL A 279 16.89 2.58 -20.10
CA VAL A 279 15.86 3.18 -19.24
C VAL A 279 16.30 3.22 -17.78
N SER A 280 16.83 2.11 -17.26
CA SER A 280 17.28 2.04 -15.87
C SER A 280 18.43 3.00 -15.58
N SER A 281 19.37 3.16 -16.52
CA SER A 281 20.49 4.09 -16.39
C SER A 281 20.03 5.54 -16.37
N ALA A 282 19.07 5.91 -17.22
CA ALA A 282 18.50 7.25 -17.26
C ALA A 282 17.67 7.57 -16.00
N ILE A 283 16.85 6.63 -15.53
CA ILE A 283 16.10 6.80 -14.27
C ILE A 283 17.04 6.90 -13.07
N ARG A 284 18.09 6.06 -13.02
CA ARG A 284 19.11 6.12 -11.96
C ARG A 284 19.82 7.47 -11.93
N ARG A 285 20.12 8.06 -13.11
CA ARG A 285 20.68 9.42 -13.19
C ARG A 285 19.72 10.43 -12.56
N LYS A 286 18.43 10.37 -12.93
CA LYS A 286 17.38 11.24 -12.37
C LYS A 286 17.24 11.11 -10.85
N GLU A 287 17.08 9.90 -10.34
CA GLU A 287 16.89 9.67 -8.89
C GLU A 287 18.09 10.07 -8.03
N ASN A 288 19.30 10.11 -8.61
CA ASN A 288 20.52 10.49 -7.92
C ASN A 288 20.91 11.96 -8.18
N GLY A 289 20.08 12.73 -8.89
CA GLY A 289 20.35 14.14 -9.19
C GLY A 289 21.43 14.37 -10.26
N TRP A 290 21.82 13.35 -11.03
CA TRP A 290 22.76 13.47 -12.16
C TRP A 290 22.04 13.69 -13.49
N HIS A 291 21.04 14.56 -13.47
CA HIS A 291 20.25 14.95 -14.64
C HIS A 291 20.03 16.46 -14.63
N ASP A 292 19.57 16.98 -15.75
CA ASP A 292 19.13 18.36 -15.86
C ASP A 292 17.83 18.54 -15.05
N GLU A 293 17.84 19.39 -14.02
CA GLU A 293 16.67 19.65 -13.17
C GLU A 293 15.68 20.64 -13.80
N ASP A 294 16.10 21.38 -14.84
CA ASP A 294 15.25 22.35 -15.52
C ASP A 294 14.37 21.73 -16.60
N HIS A 295 14.73 20.53 -17.07
CA HIS A 295 14.06 19.84 -18.17
C HIS A 295 13.59 18.45 -17.73
N PRO A 296 12.39 18.02 -18.13
CA PRO A 296 11.89 16.71 -17.75
C PRO A 296 12.64 15.59 -18.50
N LEU A 297 12.59 14.38 -17.94
CA LEU A 297 13.18 13.21 -18.59
C LEU A 297 12.24 12.66 -19.67
N VAL A 298 12.69 12.68 -20.92
CA VAL A 298 11.93 12.31 -22.13
C VAL A 298 12.58 11.11 -22.83
N PHE A 299 11.80 10.07 -23.04
CA PHE A 299 12.16 8.87 -23.80
C PHE A 299 11.36 8.78 -25.09
N LEU A 300 11.99 8.23 -26.15
CA LEU A 300 11.29 7.76 -27.35
C LEU A 300 11.54 6.27 -27.54
N PHE A 301 10.49 5.47 -27.40
CA PHE A 301 10.49 4.03 -27.55
C PHE A 301 10.09 3.66 -28.98
N LEU A 302 10.99 2.99 -29.70
CA LEU A 302 10.82 2.58 -31.08
C LEU A 302 10.79 1.06 -31.20
N GLY A 303 9.91 0.52 -32.01
CA GLY A 303 9.84 -0.92 -32.29
C GLY A 303 8.50 -1.33 -32.89
N SER A 304 8.29 -2.61 -33.17
CA SER A 304 7.00 -3.12 -33.66
C SER A 304 5.89 -3.03 -32.60
N SER A 305 4.64 -3.23 -33.03
CA SER A 305 3.51 -3.27 -32.11
C SER A 305 3.60 -4.51 -31.21
N GLY A 306 3.15 -4.42 -29.96
CA GLY A 306 3.15 -5.57 -29.06
C GLY A 306 4.52 -6.05 -28.57
N ILE A 307 5.61 -5.32 -28.82
CA ILE A 307 6.96 -5.73 -28.38
C ILE A 307 7.29 -5.40 -26.91
N GLY A 308 6.39 -4.69 -26.21
CA GLY A 308 6.55 -4.39 -24.77
C GLY A 308 6.87 -2.93 -24.42
N LYS A 309 6.79 -1.99 -25.37
CA LYS A 309 6.99 -0.54 -25.13
C LYS A 309 6.10 0.01 -24.00
N THR A 310 4.79 -0.20 -24.13
CA THR A 310 3.77 0.23 -23.15
C THR A 310 3.95 -0.48 -21.80
N GLU A 311 4.33 -1.75 -21.82
CA GLU A 311 4.53 -2.53 -20.60
C GLU A 311 5.75 -2.02 -19.83
N MET A 312 6.85 -1.69 -20.52
CA MET A 312 8.01 -1.05 -19.89
C MET A 312 7.64 0.26 -19.20
N ALA A 313 6.83 1.11 -19.83
CA ALA A 313 6.37 2.36 -19.23
C ALA A 313 5.54 2.13 -17.95
N LYS A 314 4.64 1.14 -17.95
CA LYS A 314 3.87 0.76 -16.75
C LYS A 314 4.77 0.27 -15.62
N GLN A 315 5.77 -0.56 -15.94
CA GLN A 315 6.69 -1.08 -14.93
C GLN A 315 7.59 0.02 -14.35
N VAL A 316 8.00 1.00 -15.16
CA VAL A 316 8.70 2.21 -14.69
C VAL A 316 7.82 3.02 -13.74
N ALA A 317 6.54 3.22 -14.06
CA ALA A 317 5.60 3.92 -13.20
C ALA A 317 5.38 3.19 -11.86
N ALA A 318 5.20 1.87 -11.90
CA ALA A 318 5.06 1.04 -10.71
C ALA A 318 6.31 0.98 -9.84
N TYR A 319 7.49 1.20 -10.43
CA TYR A 319 8.73 1.33 -9.66
C TYR A 319 8.85 2.69 -8.98
N LEU A 320 8.59 3.77 -9.71
CA LEU A 320 8.73 5.14 -9.19
C LEU A 320 7.67 5.47 -8.13
N HIS A 321 6.52 4.81 -8.16
CA HIS A 321 5.37 5.13 -7.31
C HIS A 321 4.70 3.91 -6.72
N LYS A 322 4.40 3.98 -5.42
CA LYS A 322 3.64 2.94 -4.72
C LYS A 322 2.22 2.78 -5.27
N ASP A 323 1.58 3.86 -5.71
CA ASP A 323 0.26 3.85 -6.36
C ASP A 323 0.43 4.07 -7.87
N ALA A 324 0.78 3.00 -8.58
CA ALA A 324 0.98 3.02 -10.03
C ALA A 324 -0.24 3.51 -10.82
N SER A 325 -1.46 3.35 -10.26
CA SER A 325 -2.70 3.67 -10.97
C SER A 325 -2.89 5.17 -11.19
N LYS A 326 -2.44 5.98 -10.22
CA LYS A 326 -2.50 7.45 -10.30
C LYS A 326 -1.26 8.03 -10.97
N ALA A 327 -0.12 7.35 -10.81
CA ALA A 327 1.16 7.83 -11.31
C ALA A 327 1.44 7.47 -12.78
N PHE A 328 0.63 6.60 -13.40
CA PHE A 328 0.75 6.26 -14.82
C PHE A 328 -0.36 6.93 -15.62
N ILE A 329 -0.01 7.95 -16.39
CA ILE A 329 -0.92 8.69 -17.27
C ILE A 329 -0.70 8.20 -18.69
N ARG A 330 -1.71 7.60 -19.33
CA ARG A 330 -1.64 7.17 -20.73
C ARG A 330 -2.51 8.07 -21.59
N ILE A 331 -1.94 8.57 -22.67
CA ILE A 331 -2.61 9.41 -23.67
C ILE A 331 -2.39 8.76 -25.03
N ASP A 332 -3.47 8.38 -25.69
CA ASP A 332 -3.43 7.79 -27.03
C ASP A 332 -3.37 8.91 -28.08
N MET A 333 -2.27 9.00 -28.82
CA MET A 333 -2.09 10.06 -29.81
C MET A 333 -2.93 9.88 -31.06
N SER A 334 -3.53 8.70 -31.26
CA SER A 334 -4.51 8.47 -32.31
C SER A 334 -5.78 9.30 -32.12
N GLU A 335 -6.11 9.71 -30.89
CA GLU A 335 -7.28 10.55 -30.58
C GLU A 335 -7.07 12.05 -30.88
N TYR A 336 -5.87 12.44 -31.32
CA TYR A 336 -5.50 13.83 -31.60
C TYR A 336 -4.93 14.00 -33.00
N GLN A 337 -5.53 13.29 -33.98
CA GLN A 337 -5.16 13.39 -35.38
C GLN A 337 -5.65 14.70 -36.00
N GLU A 338 -6.80 15.20 -35.53
CA GLU A 338 -7.45 16.36 -36.11
C GLU A 338 -7.21 17.64 -35.30
N LYS A 339 -7.17 18.79 -35.99
CA LYS A 339 -6.87 20.09 -35.35
C LYS A 339 -7.82 20.47 -34.22
N HIS A 340 -9.10 20.10 -34.33
CA HIS A 340 -10.10 20.41 -33.30
C HIS A 340 -9.98 19.50 -32.05
N GLU A 341 -9.32 18.35 -32.17
CA GLU A 341 -9.04 17.46 -31.05
C GLU A 341 -7.87 17.94 -30.20
N VAL A 342 -6.92 18.68 -30.80
CA VAL A 342 -5.79 19.34 -30.10
C VAL A 342 -6.28 20.24 -28.96
N ALA A 343 -7.43 20.88 -29.12
CA ALA A 343 -8.05 21.70 -28.09
C ALA A 343 -8.42 20.89 -26.83
N LYS A 344 -8.70 19.58 -26.95
CA LYS A 344 -8.93 18.70 -25.77
C LYS A 344 -7.64 18.44 -25.00
N PHE A 345 -6.50 18.38 -25.70
CA PHE A 345 -5.20 18.12 -25.11
C PHE A 345 -4.71 19.29 -24.25
N ILE A 346 -4.68 20.49 -24.84
CA ILE A 346 -4.16 21.73 -24.20
C ILE A 346 -5.25 22.45 -23.39
N GLY A 347 -6.51 22.28 -23.77
CA GLY A 347 -7.65 23.05 -23.26
C GLY A 347 -8.16 24.01 -24.33
N ALA A 348 -9.50 24.08 -24.47
CA ALA A 348 -10.12 24.99 -25.43
C ALA A 348 -9.87 26.46 -25.02
N PRO A 349 -9.70 27.38 -25.97
CA PRO A 349 -9.52 28.80 -25.67
C PRO A 349 -10.81 29.43 -25.09
N PRO A 350 -10.72 30.60 -24.43
CA PRO A 350 -11.88 31.31 -23.86
C PRO A 350 -12.99 31.50 -24.89
N GLY A 351 -14.22 31.13 -24.54
CA GLY A 351 -15.41 31.26 -25.40
C GLY A 351 -15.81 30.00 -26.18
N TYR A 352 -15.06 28.89 -26.07
CA TYR A 352 -15.40 27.61 -26.69
C TYR A 352 -15.94 26.59 -25.67
N VAL A 353 -16.80 25.67 -26.12
CA VAL A 353 -17.35 24.59 -25.28
C VAL A 353 -16.19 23.71 -24.77
N GLY A 354 -16.14 23.49 -23.45
CA GLY A 354 -15.04 22.76 -22.80
C GLY A 354 -13.92 23.65 -22.25
N HIS A 355 -14.01 24.98 -22.41
CA HIS A 355 -13.07 25.92 -21.80
C HIS A 355 -12.95 25.74 -20.28
N GLU A 356 -14.07 25.58 -19.56
CA GLU A 356 -14.07 25.41 -18.10
C GLU A 356 -13.40 24.13 -17.62
N SER A 357 -13.20 23.18 -18.53
CA SER A 357 -12.52 21.95 -18.19
C SER A 357 -11.00 22.15 -18.05
N GLY A 358 -10.33 22.90 -18.91
CA GLY A 358 -8.87 22.87 -18.99
C GLY A 358 -8.34 21.59 -19.66
N GLY A 359 -7.03 21.51 -19.87
CA GLY A 359 -6.38 20.42 -20.62
C GLY A 359 -6.37 19.08 -19.89
N GLN A 360 -6.47 17.98 -20.64
CA GLN A 360 -6.42 16.63 -20.07
C GLN A 360 -5.08 16.34 -19.37
N LEU A 361 -3.96 16.74 -20.00
CA LEU A 361 -2.63 16.53 -19.46
C LEU A 361 -2.35 17.43 -18.25
N THR A 362 -2.77 18.71 -18.29
CA THR A 362 -2.54 19.65 -17.18
C THR A 362 -3.27 19.23 -15.91
N ARG A 363 -4.51 18.74 -16.01
CA ARG A 363 -5.25 18.20 -14.87
C ARG A 363 -4.55 17.00 -14.24
N ALA A 364 -4.17 16.03 -15.06
CA ALA A 364 -3.53 14.81 -14.59
C ALA A 364 -2.18 15.09 -13.91
N LEU A 365 -1.39 16.00 -14.48
CA LEU A 365 -0.12 16.44 -13.88
C LEU A 365 -0.30 17.34 -12.66
N LYS A 366 -1.40 18.08 -12.55
CA LYS A 366 -1.73 18.83 -11.33
C LYS A 366 -2.04 17.89 -10.16
N GLU A 367 -2.68 16.76 -10.43
CA GLU A 367 -2.92 15.72 -9.42
C GLU A 367 -1.62 14.96 -9.06
N CYS A 368 -0.78 14.65 -10.05
CA CYS A 368 0.49 13.94 -9.85
C CYS A 368 1.63 14.55 -10.68
N PRO A 369 2.37 15.54 -10.14
CA PRO A 369 3.42 16.27 -10.88
C PRO A 369 4.65 15.43 -11.27
N ASN A 370 4.88 14.32 -10.58
CA ASN A 370 5.98 13.39 -10.81
C ASN A 370 5.53 12.09 -11.49
N ALA A 371 4.39 12.12 -12.19
CA ALA A 371 3.86 10.98 -12.92
C ALA A 371 4.75 10.55 -14.10
N VAL A 372 4.56 9.30 -14.53
CA VAL A 372 5.05 8.77 -15.80
C VAL A 372 3.95 8.96 -16.84
N VAL A 373 4.20 9.80 -17.83
CA VAL A 373 3.27 10.13 -18.91
C VAL A 373 3.67 9.35 -20.15
N LEU A 374 2.80 8.45 -20.60
CA LEU A 374 2.95 7.69 -21.83
C LEU A 374 2.13 8.35 -22.96
N PHE A 375 2.81 8.78 -24.01
CA PHE A 375 2.23 9.18 -25.28
C PHE A 375 2.29 7.98 -26.24
N ASP A 376 1.17 7.28 -26.41
CA ASP A 376 1.08 6.08 -27.25
C ASP A 376 0.92 6.47 -28.73
N GLU A 377 1.60 5.78 -29.65
CA GLU A 377 1.50 6.00 -31.11
C GLU A 377 1.73 7.46 -31.56
N THR A 378 2.80 8.08 -31.05
CA THR A 378 3.09 9.52 -31.23
C THR A 378 3.17 9.97 -32.69
N GLU A 379 3.50 9.06 -33.61
CA GLU A 379 3.52 9.34 -35.05
C GLU A 379 2.16 9.74 -35.64
N LYS A 380 1.06 9.36 -34.99
CA LYS A 380 -0.29 9.65 -35.47
C LYS A 380 -0.80 11.02 -35.01
N ALA A 381 -0.11 11.67 -34.08
CA ALA A 381 -0.53 12.97 -33.55
C ALA A 381 -0.50 14.06 -34.62
N HIS A 382 -1.43 15.02 -34.53
CA HIS A 382 -1.36 16.25 -35.30
C HIS A 382 -0.08 17.05 -34.96
N PRO A 383 0.60 17.71 -35.92
CA PRO A 383 1.82 18.48 -35.68
C PRO A 383 1.70 19.58 -34.60
N ASP A 384 0.50 20.14 -34.40
CA ASP A 384 0.25 21.15 -33.35
C ASP A 384 0.37 20.55 -31.94
N VAL A 385 0.03 19.26 -31.74
CA VAL A 385 0.24 18.56 -30.46
C VAL A 385 1.74 18.44 -30.18
N LEU A 386 2.52 18.02 -31.18
CA LEU A 386 3.98 17.92 -31.05
C LEU A 386 4.61 19.27 -30.75
N THR A 387 4.06 20.36 -31.31
CA THR A 387 4.50 21.72 -31.02
C THR A 387 4.26 22.10 -29.57
N ALA A 388 3.11 21.75 -29.00
CA ALA A 388 2.83 21.97 -27.59
C ALA A 388 3.76 21.13 -26.69
N LEU A 389 4.08 19.90 -27.08
CA LEU A 389 5.02 19.04 -26.34
C LEU A 389 6.45 19.59 -26.33
N LEU A 390 6.90 20.26 -27.39
CA LEU A 390 8.22 20.92 -27.41
C LEU A 390 8.37 21.90 -26.25
N GLN A 391 7.34 22.71 -25.99
CA GLN A 391 7.37 23.66 -24.88
C GLN A 391 7.53 22.95 -23.54
N VAL A 392 6.85 21.81 -23.36
CA VAL A 392 6.94 21.01 -22.12
C VAL A 392 8.35 20.45 -21.95
N PHE A 393 8.95 19.94 -23.02
CA PHE A 393 10.28 19.34 -22.98
C PHE A 393 11.40 20.39 -22.79
N ASP A 394 11.12 21.66 -23.11
CA ASP A 394 12.05 22.78 -22.96
C ASP A 394 11.93 23.49 -21.63
N GLU A 395 10.74 23.95 -21.31
CA GLU A 395 10.52 24.84 -20.17
C GLU A 395 10.20 24.05 -18.90
N GLY A 396 9.94 22.74 -19.05
CA GLY A 396 9.44 21.89 -17.97
C GLY A 396 8.07 22.35 -17.47
N ARG A 397 7.32 23.11 -18.28
CA ARG A 397 6.04 23.71 -17.90
C ARG A 397 5.01 23.52 -19.01
N LEU A 398 3.76 23.33 -18.60
CA LEU A 398 2.62 23.25 -19.50
C LEU A 398 1.57 24.26 -19.06
N THR A 399 1.15 25.13 -19.97
CA THR A 399 0.08 26.10 -19.73
C THR A 399 -1.16 25.70 -20.51
N ASP A 400 -2.30 25.59 -19.82
CA ASP A 400 -3.58 25.28 -20.48
C ASP A 400 -4.24 26.51 -21.12
N GLY A 401 -5.32 26.28 -21.87
CA GLY A 401 -6.12 27.35 -22.48
C GLY A 401 -6.77 28.34 -21.50
N GLN A 402 -6.81 28.04 -20.20
CA GLN A 402 -7.27 28.96 -19.15
C GLN A 402 -6.14 29.83 -18.57
N GLY A 403 -4.88 29.55 -18.93
CA GLY A 403 -3.70 30.21 -18.37
C GLY A 403 -3.19 29.57 -17.08
N ASN A 404 -3.67 28.38 -16.70
CA ASN A 404 -3.09 27.64 -15.58
C ASN A 404 -1.78 26.97 -16.04
N THR A 405 -0.69 27.28 -15.35
CA THR A 405 0.61 26.66 -15.59
C THR A 405 0.88 25.55 -14.57
N VAL A 406 1.31 24.39 -15.07
CA VAL A 406 1.73 23.22 -14.26
C VAL A 406 3.21 22.98 -14.45
N ASP A 407 3.93 22.79 -13.34
CA ASP A 407 5.34 22.36 -13.35
C ASP A 407 5.42 20.86 -13.60
N CYS A 408 6.15 20.49 -14.65
CA CYS A 408 6.29 19.15 -15.18
C CYS A 408 7.74 18.63 -15.12
N LYS A 409 8.69 19.38 -14.51
CA LYS A 409 10.12 19.01 -14.46
C LYS A 409 10.36 17.64 -13.85
N ASN A 410 9.57 17.30 -12.82
CA ASN A 410 9.67 16.02 -12.13
C ASN A 410 8.98 14.85 -12.85
N ALA A 411 8.20 15.10 -13.91
CA ALA A 411 7.55 14.05 -14.67
C ALA A 411 8.55 13.27 -15.53
N VAL A 412 8.18 12.03 -15.89
CA VAL A 412 8.91 11.23 -16.89
C VAL A 412 8.01 11.05 -18.09
N PHE A 413 8.42 11.56 -19.24
CA PHE A 413 7.68 11.43 -20.49
C PHE A 413 8.22 10.27 -21.30
N ILE A 414 7.33 9.39 -21.75
CA ILE A 414 7.65 8.25 -22.61
C ILE A 414 6.78 8.37 -23.84
N MET A 415 7.39 8.57 -24.99
CA MET A 415 6.73 8.50 -26.29
C MET A 415 6.94 7.11 -26.87
N THR A 416 5.95 6.55 -27.52
CA THR A 416 6.11 5.31 -28.28
C THR A 416 5.80 5.55 -29.74
N SER A 417 6.57 4.90 -30.61
CA SER A 417 6.31 4.95 -32.04
C SER A 417 6.64 3.63 -32.73
N ASN A 418 5.88 3.34 -33.80
CA ASN A 418 6.17 2.25 -34.71
C ASN A 418 6.98 2.70 -35.93
N ALA A 419 7.39 3.97 -35.98
CA ALA A 419 8.23 4.52 -37.04
C ALA A 419 9.55 3.74 -37.15
N GLY A 420 9.86 3.28 -38.35
CA GLY A 420 11.07 2.50 -38.64
C GLY A 420 11.06 1.08 -38.07
N SER A 421 9.92 0.57 -37.61
CA SER A 421 9.80 -0.80 -37.06
C SER A 421 10.27 -1.89 -38.02
N GLN A 422 9.96 -1.78 -39.33
CA GLN A 422 10.42 -2.73 -40.34
C GLN A 422 11.95 -2.75 -40.44
N VAL A 423 12.57 -1.57 -40.52
CA VAL A 423 14.03 -1.40 -40.61
C VAL A 423 14.72 -1.92 -39.34
N ILE A 424 14.14 -1.67 -38.16
CA ILE A 424 14.63 -2.23 -36.88
C ILE A 424 14.54 -3.76 -36.89
N ALA A 425 13.45 -4.33 -37.42
CA ALA A 425 13.25 -5.77 -37.47
C ALA A 425 14.25 -6.46 -38.41
N GLU A 426 14.43 -5.93 -39.63
CA GLU A 426 15.41 -6.42 -40.60
C GLU A 426 16.83 -6.34 -40.04
N TYR A 427 17.18 -5.21 -39.40
CA TYR A 427 18.48 -5.05 -38.74
C TYR A 427 18.68 -6.09 -37.63
N ALA A 428 17.68 -6.29 -36.77
CA ALA A 428 17.76 -7.30 -35.72
C ALA A 428 17.92 -8.73 -36.28
N GLN A 429 17.25 -9.06 -37.39
CA GLN A 429 17.41 -10.34 -38.06
C GLN A 429 18.83 -10.52 -38.60
N SER A 430 19.38 -9.51 -39.29
CA SER A 430 20.76 -9.55 -39.79
C SER A 430 21.81 -9.74 -38.69
N LEU A 431 21.60 -9.11 -37.53
CA LEU A 431 22.49 -9.27 -36.37
C LEU A 431 22.47 -10.71 -35.84
N ARG A 432 21.31 -11.37 -35.87
CA ARG A 432 21.17 -12.75 -35.40
C ARG A 432 21.74 -13.77 -36.38
N SER A 433 21.62 -13.51 -37.69
CA SER A 433 22.17 -14.39 -38.74
C SER A 433 23.69 -14.37 -38.81
N ASN A 434 24.34 -13.29 -38.39
CA ASN A 434 25.80 -13.09 -38.53
C ASN A 434 26.67 -13.69 -37.41
N GLY A 435 26.10 -14.47 -36.49
CA GLY A 435 26.84 -15.58 -35.86
C GLY A 435 27.78 -15.29 -34.68
N ASP A 436 27.76 -14.13 -34.03
CA ASP A 436 28.47 -13.95 -32.74
C ASP A 436 27.47 -13.83 -31.59
N ASN A 437 27.29 -14.98 -30.91
CA ASN A 437 26.48 -15.22 -29.71
C ASN A 437 24.96 -15.04 -29.85
N ALA A 438 24.27 -16.16 -30.11
CA ALA A 438 22.80 -16.25 -30.21
C ALA A 438 21.98 -15.73 -29.01
N ASP A 439 22.61 -15.46 -27.86
CA ASP A 439 21.95 -14.89 -26.67
C ASP A 439 22.76 -13.77 -25.97
N SER A 440 23.88 -13.30 -26.52
CA SER A 440 24.69 -12.24 -25.86
C SER A 440 24.37 -10.86 -26.41
N LYS A 441 23.88 -9.97 -25.54
CA LYS A 441 23.87 -8.50 -25.63
C LYS A 441 23.92 -7.94 -27.07
N ILE A 442 22.85 -8.16 -27.83
CA ILE A 442 22.68 -7.49 -29.12
C ILE A 442 22.48 -6.00 -28.84
N GLU A 443 23.54 -5.21 -29.04
CA GLU A 443 23.50 -3.75 -28.92
C GLU A 443 23.33 -3.12 -30.30
N VAL A 444 22.36 -2.20 -30.40
CA VAL A 444 22.14 -1.45 -31.63
C VAL A 444 23.35 -0.53 -31.87
N SER A 445 24.07 -0.76 -32.96
CA SER A 445 25.27 0.00 -33.32
C SER A 445 24.98 1.49 -33.47
N ARG A 446 25.94 2.33 -33.06
CA ARG A 446 25.87 3.78 -33.25
C ARG A 446 25.64 4.18 -34.71
N ASP A 447 26.25 3.45 -35.64
CA ASP A 447 26.11 3.70 -37.08
C ASP A 447 24.67 3.52 -37.57
N PHE A 448 23.98 2.48 -37.08
CA PHE A 448 22.58 2.27 -37.41
C PHE A 448 21.69 3.39 -36.84
N LYS A 449 21.94 3.80 -35.60
CA LYS A 449 21.18 4.89 -34.95
C LYS A 449 21.32 6.21 -35.73
N GLU A 450 22.54 6.60 -36.08
CA GLU A 450 22.82 7.91 -36.68
C GLU A 450 22.59 7.96 -38.19
N LYS A 451 22.97 6.91 -38.94
CA LYS A 451 22.92 6.94 -40.41
C LYS A 451 21.59 6.42 -40.98
N VAL A 452 20.87 5.58 -40.24
CA VAL A 452 19.63 4.95 -40.72
C VAL A 452 18.42 5.49 -39.98
N MET A 453 18.40 5.38 -38.65
CA MET A 453 17.21 5.72 -37.86
C MET A 453 17.00 7.23 -37.75
N ARG A 454 18.03 8.00 -37.43
CA ARG A 454 17.91 9.45 -37.23
C ARG A 454 17.34 10.19 -38.46
N PRO A 455 17.81 9.95 -39.70
CA PRO A 455 17.21 10.57 -40.89
C PRO A 455 15.75 10.17 -41.13
N MET A 456 15.39 8.91 -40.85
CA MET A 456 14.03 8.42 -40.99
C MET A 456 13.08 9.11 -39.99
N LEU A 457 13.49 9.20 -38.72
CA LEU A 457 12.73 9.87 -37.68
C LEU A 457 12.56 11.37 -37.97
N ARG A 458 13.61 12.04 -38.47
CA ARG A 458 13.53 13.45 -38.89
C ARG A 458 12.47 13.67 -39.95
N LYS A 459 12.45 12.81 -40.98
CA LYS A 459 11.45 12.86 -42.04
C LYS A 459 10.02 12.62 -41.51
N HIS A 460 9.88 11.76 -40.50
CA HIS A 460 8.58 11.37 -39.98
C HIS A 460 7.97 12.41 -39.03
N PHE A 461 8.76 12.94 -38.09
CA PHE A 461 8.30 13.96 -37.14
C PHE A 461 8.35 15.38 -37.70
N LEU A 462 8.89 15.57 -38.92
CA LEU A 462 8.93 16.81 -39.70
C LEU A 462 9.63 18.00 -39.02
N ARG A 463 10.25 17.81 -37.85
CA ARG A 463 10.91 18.85 -37.05
C ARG A 463 12.16 18.29 -36.37
N ASP A 464 13.32 18.78 -36.79
CA ASP A 464 14.62 18.36 -36.23
C ASP A 464 14.76 18.74 -34.74
N GLU A 465 14.12 19.84 -34.33
CA GLU A 465 14.11 20.33 -32.94
C GLU A 465 13.52 19.30 -31.97
N PHE A 466 12.50 18.57 -32.40
CA PHE A 466 11.81 17.58 -31.58
C PHE A 466 12.72 16.44 -31.15
N LEU A 467 13.55 15.94 -32.06
CA LEU A 467 14.53 14.90 -31.74
C LEU A 467 15.66 15.42 -30.85
N GLY A 468 15.94 16.73 -30.87
CA GLY A 468 16.95 17.35 -30.01
C GLY A 468 16.56 17.41 -28.54
N ARG A 469 15.27 17.30 -28.21
CA ARG A 469 14.76 17.37 -26.84
C ARG A 469 14.52 16.01 -26.19
N ILE A 470 14.71 14.93 -26.93
CA ILE A 470 14.62 13.58 -26.40
C ILE A 470 15.94 13.22 -25.73
N ASN A 471 15.91 12.85 -24.45
CA ASN A 471 17.12 12.46 -23.73
C ASN A 471 17.67 11.12 -24.22
N GLU A 472 16.78 10.13 -24.42
CA GLU A 472 17.17 8.78 -24.82
C GLU A 472 16.18 8.17 -25.84
N ILE A 473 16.71 7.72 -26.98
CA ILE A 473 15.95 6.91 -27.95
C ILE A 473 16.22 5.43 -27.66
N VAL A 474 15.16 4.70 -27.32
CA VAL A 474 15.22 3.30 -26.89
C VAL A 474 14.65 2.42 -27.99
N TYR A 475 15.45 1.45 -28.44
CA TYR A 475 15.10 0.54 -29.52
C TYR A 475 14.68 -0.81 -28.94
N PHE A 476 13.46 -1.23 -29.27
CA PHE A 476 12.91 -2.55 -28.92
C PHE A 476 13.05 -3.45 -30.14
N LEU A 477 13.79 -4.54 -29.96
CA LEU A 477 14.06 -5.49 -31.02
C LEU A 477 12.99 -6.58 -31.03
N PRO A 478 12.68 -7.20 -32.18
CA PRO A 478 11.86 -8.41 -32.24
C PRO A 478 12.34 -9.47 -31.25
N PHE A 479 11.44 -10.28 -30.72
CA PHE A 479 11.82 -11.31 -29.75
C PHE A 479 12.69 -12.40 -30.39
N SER A 480 13.65 -12.95 -29.65
CA SER A 480 14.37 -14.17 -30.05
C SER A 480 13.49 -15.40 -29.83
N THR A 481 13.83 -16.54 -30.41
CA THR A 481 13.11 -17.81 -30.17
C THR A 481 13.13 -18.20 -28.69
N SER A 482 14.24 -17.95 -27.98
CA SER A 482 14.36 -18.19 -26.53
C SER A 482 13.43 -17.27 -25.72
N GLU A 483 13.35 -15.99 -26.09
CA GLU A 483 12.43 -15.01 -25.48
C GLU A 483 10.96 -15.35 -25.77
N LEU A 484 10.63 -15.75 -27.00
CA LEU A 484 9.28 -16.17 -27.40
C LEU A 484 8.82 -17.39 -26.60
N THR A 485 9.70 -18.38 -26.43
CA THR A 485 9.41 -19.58 -25.62
C THR A 485 9.04 -19.20 -24.19
N GLN A 486 9.82 -18.31 -23.56
CA GLN A 486 9.53 -17.80 -22.21
C GLN A 486 8.21 -17.02 -22.15
N LEU A 487 7.94 -16.21 -23.17
CA LEU A 487 6.71 -15.42 -23.28
C LEU A 487 5.47 -16.33 -23.39
N VAL A 488 5.51 -17.34 -24.26
CA VAL A 488 4.44 -18.34 -24.42
C VAL A 488 4.22 -19.06 -23.10
N GLN A 489 5.28 -19.51 -22.43
CA GLN A 489 5.18 -20.20 -21.16
C GLN A 489 4.51 -19.34 -20.08
N ARG A 490 4.92 -18.07 -19.92
CA ARG A 490 4.29 -17.14 -18.96
C ARG A 490 2.81 -16.91 -19.26
N ASN A 491 2.45 -16.75 -20.54
CA ASN A 491 1.05 -16.59 -20.95
C ASN A 491 0.22 -17.86 -20.65
N MET A 492 0.77 -19.04 -20.93
CA MET A 492 0.13 -20.33 -20.65
C MET A 492 -0.05 -20.56 -19.14
N GLU A 493 0.93 -20.19 -18.31
CA GLU A 493 0.83 -20.22 -16.85
C GLU A 493 -0.26 -19.28 -16.33
N ALA A 494 -0.38 -18.07 -16.89
CA ALA A 494 -1.45 -17.14 -16.54
C ALA A 494 -2.84 -17.72 -16.88
N TRP A 495 -2.99 -18.37 -18.03
CA TRP A 495 -4.22 -19.06 -18.41
C TRP A 495 -4.52 -20.28 -17.53
N LYS A 496 -3.50 -21.06 -17.16
CA LYS A 496 -3.64 -22.16 -16.18
C LYS A 496 -4.20 -21.68 -14.86
N GLU A 497 -3.66 -20.58 -14.33
CA GLU A 497 -4.13 -20.02 -13.05
C GLU A 497 -5.54 -19.41 -13.17
N LYS A 498 -5.90 -18.88 -14.34
CA LYS A 498 -7.26 -18.39 -14.63
C LYS A 498 -8.26 -19.55 -14.71
N ALA A 499 -7.90 -20.64 -15.40
CA ALA A 499 -8.72 -21.85 -15.52
C ALA A 499 -8.93 -22.52 -14.15
N LYS A 500 -7.87 -22.62 -13.34
CA LYS A 500 -7.96 -23.15 -11.97
C LYS A 500 -8.90 -22.32 -11.09
N ARG A 501 -8.74 -20.99 -11.09
CA ARG A 501 -9.56 -20.11 -10.24
C ARG A 501 -11.03 -20.04 -10.65
N ARG A 502 -11.34 -20.06 -11.95
CA ARG A 502 -12.72 -19.90 -12.43
C ARG A 502 -13.47 -21.23 -12.60
N HIS A 503 -12.78 -22.26 -13.09
CA HIS A 503 -13.41 -23.52 -13.48
C HIS A 503 -12.92 -24.72 -12.65
N SER A 504 -11.96 -24.53 -11.73
CA SER A 504 -11.30 -25.62 -10.98
C SER A 504 -10.66 -26.66 -11.90
N ILE A 505 -10.14 -26.23 -13.06
CA ILE A 505 -9.49 -27.11 -14.04
C ILE A 505 -7.97 -26.97 -13.92
N ASN A 506 -7.25 -28.09 -13.94
CA ASN A 506 -5.79 -28.09 -13.96
C ASN A 506 -5.26 -28.31 -15.38
N LEU A 507 -4.53 -27.34 -15.92
CA LEU A 507 -3.96 -27.39 -17.27
C LEU A 507 -2.49 -27.85 -17.26
N THR A 508 -2.14 -28.71 -18.21
CA THR A 508 -0.77 -29.13 -18.52
C THR A 508 -0.58 -29.19 -20.04
N TRP A 509 0.65 -29.09 -20.52
CA TRP A 509 0.96 -29.11 -21.95
C TRP A 509 2.36 -29.66 -22.20
N ASP A 510 2.54 -30.26 -23.38
CA ASP A 510 3.85 -30.70 -23.86
C ASP A 510 4.68 -29.55 -24.41
N ARG A 511 6.00 -29.75 -24.52
CA ARG A 511 6.92 -28.78 -25.10
C ARG A 511 6.59 -28.45 -26.56
N GLU A 512 6.16 -29.45 -27.32
CA GLU A 512 5.78 -29.28 -28.73
C GLU A 512 4.63 -28.27 -28.92
N VAL A 513 3.75 -28.15 -27.92
CA VAL A 513 2.67 -27.14 -27.94
C VAL A 513 3.24 -25.72 -27.88
N ILE A 514 4.30 -25.53 -27.08
CA ILE A 514 5.00 -24.25 -27.00
C ILE A 514 5.67 -23.94 -28.33
N ASP A 515 6.43 -24.89 -28.88
CA ASP A 515 7.13 -24.73 -30.15
C ASP A 515 6.15 -24.39 -31.29
N LEU A 516 5.00 -25.08 -31.36
CA LEU A 516 3.94 -24.80 -32.34
C LEU A 516 3.37 -23.37 -32.25
N ILE A 517 3.25 -22.82 -31.05
CA ILE A 517 2.78 -21.44 -30.85
C ILE A 517 3.88 -20.45 -31.21
N VAL A 518 5.13 -20.74 -30.88
CA VAL A 518 6.28 -19.91 -31.24
C VAL A 518 6.40 -19.79 -32.76
N ASP A 519 6.16 -20.87 -33.52
CA ASP A 519 6.13 -20.87 -34.99
C ASP A 519 5.05 -19.95 -35.58
N GLY A 520 3.99 -19.67 -34.81
CA GLY A 520 2.94 -18.71 -35.17
C GLY A 520 3.31 -17.24 -34.93
N TYR A 521 4.54 -16.93 -34.50
CA TYR A 521 4.99 -15.58 -34.22
C TYR A 521 5.09 -14.73 -35.50
N ASP A 522 4.44 -13.58 -35.48
CA ASP A 522 4.61 -12.53 -36.48
C ASP A 522 5.43 -11.37 -35.91
N VAL A 523 6.57 -11.10 -36.54
CA VAL A 523 7.52 -10.03 -36.18
C VAL A 523 6.87 -8.64 -36.18
N TYR A 524 5.92 -8.39 -37.08
CA TYR A 524 5.27 -7.09 -37.23
C TYR A 524 4.21 -6.84 -36.15
N TYR A 525 3.55 -7.89 -35.65
CA TYR A 525 2.54 -7.82 -34.59
C TYR A 525 3.09 -8.11 -33.19
N GLY A 526 4.35 -8.54 -33.07
CA GLY A 526 5.03 -8.76 -31.80
C GLY A 526 4.30 -9.78 -30.92
N ALA A 527 4.32 -9.60 -29.59
CA ALA A 527 3.68 -10.53 -28.66
C ALA A 527 2.17 -10.70 -28.87
N ARG A 528 1.50 -9.77 -29.57
CA ARG A 528 0.06 -9.88 -29.84
C ARG A 528 -0.25 -11.08 -30.72
N SER A 529 0.64 -11.43 -31.65
CA SER A 529 0.50 -12.64 -32.48
C SER A 529 0.48 -13.91 -31.63
N ILE A 530 1.36 -13.99 -30.62
CA ILE A 530 1.41 -15.11 -29.68
C ILE A 530 0.12 -15.21 -28.85
N THR A 531 -0.36 -14.11 -28.29
CA THR A 531 -1.62 -14.11 -27.53
C THR A 531 -2.78 -14.60 -28.40
N TYR A 532 -2.84 -14.12 -29.65
CA TYR A 532 -3.85 -14.55 -30.61
C TYR A 532 -3.74 -16.04 -30.94
N GLU A 533 -2.54 -16.57 -31.18
CA GLU A 533 -2.35 -18.00 -31.49
C GLU A 533 -2.69 -18.90 -30.29
N ILE A 534 -2.38 -18.48 -29.06
CA ILE A 534 -2.81 -19.19 -27.82
C ILE A 534 -4.33 -19.20 -27.74
N GLU A 535 -4.97 -18.04 -27.91
CA GLU A 535 -6.43 -17.93 -27.84
C GLU A 535 -7.11 -18.80 -28.90
N ARG A 536 -6.65 -18.71 -30.15
CA ARG A 536 -7.20 -19.42 -31.29
C ARG A 536 -7.02 -20.93 -31.22
N ARG A 537 -5.84 -21.43 -30.81
CA ARG A 537 -5.54 -22.87 -30.85
C ARG A 537 -5.88 -23.59 -29.56
N ILE A 538 -5.70 -22.94 -28.42
CA ILE A 538 -5.83 -23.58 -27.10
C ILE A 538 -7.14 -23.17 -26.45
N ILE A 539 -7.36 -21.87 -26.29
CA ILE A 539 -8.54 -21.39 -25.57
C ILE A 539 -9.83 -21.70 -26.33
N SER A 540 -9.84 -21.59 -27.66
CA SER A 540 -11.00 -21.99 -28.47
C SER A 540 -11.33 -23.49 -28.32
N GLN A 541 -10.33 -24.37 -28.21
CA GLN A 541 -10.57 -25.81 -27.98
C GLN A 541 -11.08 -26.09 -26.57
N LEU A 542 -10.56 -25.38 -25.56
CA LEU A 542 -11.12 -25.44 -24.21
C LEU A 542 -12.57 -24.96 -24.17
N ALA A 543 -12.88 -23.85 -24.83
CA ALA A 543 -14.23 -23.30 -24.88
C ALA A 543 -15.21 -24.27 -25.56
N LEU A 544 -14.80 -24.90 -26.67
CA LEU A 544 -15.59 -25.94 -27.34
C LEU A 544 -15.84 -27.14 -26.42
N ALA A 545 -14.82 -27.60 -25.69
CA ALA A 545 -14.95 -28.72 -24.76
C ALA A 545 -15.85 -28.38 -23.56
N ASP A 546 -15.82 -27.14 -23.08
CA ASP A 546 -16.73 -26.63 -22.03
C ASP A 546 -18.18 -26.61 -22.54
N GLU A 547 -18.42 -26.11 -23.76
CA GLU A 547 -19.75 -26.08 -24.40
C GLU A 547 -20.34 -27.48 -24.63
N GLN A 548 -19.48 -28.48 -24.87
CA GLN A 548 -19.88 -29.88 -25.05
C GLN A 548 -20.02 -30.65 -23.72
N ASP A 549 -19.94 -29.97 -22.56
CA ASP A 549 -19.97 -30.57 -21.22
C ASP A 549 -18.90 -31.66 -21.01
N LEU A 550 -17.78 -31.60 -21.75
CA LEU A 550 -16.65 -32.54 -21.61
C LEU A 550 -15.74 -32.18 -20.43
N LEU A 551 -15.88 -30.97 -19.87
CA LEU A 551 -15.06 -30.46 -18.78
C LEU A 551 -15.84 -30.49 -17.45
N SER A 552 -15.41 -31.34 -16.51
CA SER A 552 -15.92 -31.35 -15.15
C SER A 552 -15.06 -30.50 -14.20
N LYS A 553 -15.62 -30.11 -13.05
CA LYS A 553 -14.82 -29.54 -11.94
C LYS A 553 -13.74 -30.55 -11.52
N ASP A 554 -12.56 -30.05 -11.20
CA ASP A 554 -11.35 -30.81 -10.85
C ASP A 554 -10.78 -31.69 -11.99
N CYS A 555 -11.19 -31.43 -13.24
CA CYS A 555 -10.62 -32.11 -14.40
C CYS A 555 -9.15 -31.70 -14.66
N HIS A 556 -8.37 -32.66 -15.13
CA HIS A 556 -7.01 -32.46 -15.63
C HIS A 556 -7.02 -32.47 -17.16
N VAL A 557 -6.74 -31.33 -17.77
CA VAL A 557 -6.64 -31.20 -19.23
C VAL A 557 -5.17 -31.14 -19.62
N HIS A 558 -4.79 -31.98 -20.58
CA HIS A 558 -3.44 -32.07 -21.11
C HIS A 558 -3.42 -31.79 -22.61
N PHE A 559 -2.68 -30.77 -23.03
CA PHE A 559 -2.51 -30.41 -24.44
C PHE A 559 -1.32 -31.12 -25.06
N LYS A 560 -1.55 -31.80 -26.18
CA LYS A 560 -0.50 -32.36 -27.04
C LYS A 560 -0.68 -31.92 -28.48
N VAL A 561 0.40 -31.90 -29.26
CA VAL A 561 0.35 -31.71 -30.70
C VAL A 561 0.12 -33.07 -31.36
N SER A 562 -0.94 -33.20 -32.17
CA SER A 562 -1.10 -34.37 -33.04
C SER A 562 -0.49 -34.08 -34.40
N HIS A 563 0.63 -34.72 -34.72
CA HIS A 563 1.07 -34.81 -36.11
C HIS A 563 0.13 -35.76 -36.84
N PRO A 564 -0.59 -35.33 -37.88
CA PRO A 564 -1.30 -36.28 -38.74
C PRO A 564 -0.24 -37.20 -39.32
N SER A 565 -0.32 -38.49 -39.00
CA SER A 565 0.55 -39.45 -39.64
C SER A 565 0.18 -39.50 -41.12
N VAL A 566 1.14 -39.70 -42.01
CA VAL A 566 0.89 -39.91 -43.45
C VAL A 566 -0.12 -41.06 -43.71
N LYS A 567 -0.38 -41.91 -42.72
CA LYS A 567 -1.42 -42.95 -42.79
C LYS A 567 -2.85 -42.42 -42.60
N ASP A 568 -3.06 -41.34 -41.85
CA ASP A 568 -4.41 -40.82 -41.55
C ASP A 568 -5.05 -40.10 -42.74
N GLU A 569 -4.26 -39.56 -43.67
CA GLU A 569 -4.75 -39.02 -44.93
C GLU A 569 -5.21 -40.11 -45.91
N ALA A 570 -4.64 -41.32 -45.82
CA ALA A 570 -4.99 -42.44 -46.70
C ALA A 570 -6.40 -43.01 -46.38
N TRP A 571 -6.82 -42.98 -45.11
CA TRP A 571 -8.15 -43.43 -44.70
C TRP A 571 -9.27 -42.45 -45.02
N ARG A 572 -8.97 -41.14 -45.15
CA ARG A 572 -9.96 -40.11 -45.53
C ARG A 572 -10.35 -40.13 -47.02
N LYS A 573 -9.68 -40.91 -47.87
CA LYS A 573 -9.94 -41.02 -49.31
C LYS A 573 -10.75 -42.26 -49.72
N ILE A 574 -11.31 -43.01 -48.78
CA ILE A 574 -12.23 -44.11 -49.11
C ILE A 574 -13.66 -43.54 -49.02
N PRO A 575 -14.42 -43.45 -50.13
CA PRO A 575 -15.82 -43.09 -50.06
C PRO A 575 -16.58 -44.25 -49.41
N THR A 576 -17.06 -44.04 -48.18
CA THR A 576 -17.98 -44.98 -47.53
C THR A 576 -19.33 -44.92 -48.24
N GLN A 577 -19.53 -45.86 -49.16
CA GLN A 577 -20.85 -46.35 -49.50
C GLN A 577 -21.55 -46.82 -48.21
N SER A 578 -22.79 -46.38 -48.07
CA SER A 578 -23.86 -46.89 -47.22
C SER A 578 -23.58 -48.20 -46.48
N VAL A 579 -23.54 -48.18 -45.15
CA VAL A 579 -24.13 -49.24 -44.31
C VAL A 579 -24.55 -48.61 -42.97
N ASN A 580 -25.83 -48.81 -42.63
CA ASN A 580 -26.40 -48.58 -41.30
C ASN A 580 -25.72 -49.50 -40.27
N ASP A 581 -25.27 -48.96 -39.15
CA ASP A 581 -25.60 -49.39 -37.77
C ASP A 581 -24.83 -48.57 -36.73
#